data_AF-A0A2P6TQG0-F1
#
_entry.id   AF-A0A2P6TQG0-F1
#
_cell.length_a   1.000
_cell.length_b   1.000
_cell.length_c   1.000
_cell.angle_alpha   90.00
_cell.angle_beta   90.00
_cell.angle_gamma   90.00
#
_symmetry.space_group_name_H-M   'P 1'
#
loop_
_entity.id
_entity.type
_entity.pdbx_description
1 polymer ?
#
loop_
_entity_poly.entity_id
_entity_poly.type
_entity_poly.pdbx_seq_one_letter_code
_entity_poly.pdbx_strand_id
1 'polypeptide(L)'
;MVGTRSHTRRRGGPGFFERHDNVFLYVPNLIGYARVAAAIYAFGVALHDPAATVLAYFASFVCDELDGRFARKFGQSSTFGAVLDMVTDRVATTCLLAVLCIVYPAWHLPCLLLIMLDISSHWFQMYSTLAMGATTHKDTHSRSLIVRAYYSSRMFMGFCCICCEVLYLALYLLSWPLWQAPAVGLPAVLAGLQLAPGVVLPAALPVVALVALAAVPGFAVKQLVNVVQLRTAAQQLVLYDKQGRRAKHMQTEDRSASGSTVASHDSGSGGGGSSPRKSECVISASHSGWARTAAAAAAAPAGDGGGAAAMAAEDAFSPRAAAACEGRMWFSEGLYY
;
A
#
# COMPACT_ATOMS: atom_id res chain seq x y z
N MET A 1 -26.38 27.76 -56.37
CA MET A 1 -26.32 26.43 -55.73
C MET A 1 -24.94 26.27 -55.12
N VAL A 2 -24.79 26.50 -53.81
CA VAL A 2 -23.59 26.13 -53.07
C VAL A 2 -24.06 25.24 -51.94
N GLY A 3 -23.90 23.93 -52.14
CA GLY A 3 -24.26 22.92 -51.15
C GLY A 3 -23.20 22.88 -50.05
N THR A 4 -23.59 23.30 -48.85
CA THR A 4 -22.81 23.09 -47.63
C THR A 4 -22.91 21.61 -47.24
N ARG A 5 -21.89 20.82 -47.59
CA ARG A 5 -21.70 19.48 -47.03
C ARG A 5 -21.29 19.61 -45.56
N SER A 6 -22.26 19.44 -44.66
CA SER A 6 -21.99 19.19 -43.24
C SER A 6 -21.35 17.82 -43.08
N HIS A 7 -20.02 17.76 -42.92
CA HIS A 7 -19.35 16.56 -42.45
C HIS A 7 -19.71 16.32 -40.97
N THR A 8 -20.74 15.50 -40.73
CA THR A 8 -20.95 14.85 -39.44
C THR A 8 -19.79 13.90 -39.17
N ARG A 9 -18.77 14.41 -38.47
CA ARG A 9 -17.67 13.62 -37.92
C ARG A 9 -18.29 12.69 -36.88
N ARG A 10 -18.50 11.40 -37.24
CA ARG A 10 -18.78 10.34 -36.26
C ARG A 10 -17.66 10.40 -35.23
N ARG A 11 -17.93 10.93 -34.03
CA ARG A 11 -17.05 10.76 -32.88
C ARG A 11 -17.13 9.28 -32.54
N GLY A 12 -16.21 8.48 -33.08
CA GLY A 12 -15.91 7.19 -32.47
C GLY A 12 -15.58 7.46 -31.00
N GLY A 13 -16.16 6.68 -30.10
CA GLY A 13 -15.79 6.76 -28.69
C GLY A 13 -14.27 6.61 -28.52
N PRO A 14 -13.72 7.01 -27.37
CA PRO A 14 -12.28 6.87 -27.10
C PRO A 14 -11.85 5.43 -27.40
N GLY A 15 -10.71 5.30 -28.08
CA GLY A 15 -10.14 3.98 -28.37
C GLY A 15 -9.80 3.22 -27.08
N PHE A 16 -9.71 1.89 -27.15
CA PHE A 16 -9.38 1.06 -25.97
C PHE A 16 -8.05 1.46 -25.28
N PHE A 17 -7.09 1.98 -26.06
CA PHE A 17 -5.80 2.48 -25.56
C PHE A 17 -5.84 3.94 -25.11
N GLU A 18 -6.97 4.62 -25.27
CA GLU A 18 -7.18 5.98 -24.79
C GLU A 18 -7.85 5.96 -23.41
N ARG A 19 -7.81 7.09 -22.71
CA ARG A 19 -8.53 7.22 -21.45
C ARG A 19 -10.04 7.23 -21.73
N HIS A 20 -10.76 6.27 -21.13
CA HIS A 20 -12.19 6.08 -21.28
C HIS A 20 -12.88 5.95 -19.92
N ASP A 21 -14.20 6.11 -19.85
CA ASP A 21 -14.92 6.21 -18.57
C ASP A 21 -14.85 4.93 -17.72
N ASN A 22 -14.73 3.76 -18.37
CA ASN A 22 -14.64 2.50 -17.65
C ASN A 22 -13.21 2.21 -17.15
N VAL A 23 -12.88 2.70 -15.96
CA VAL A 23 -11.56 2.52 -15.33
C VAL A 23 -11.19 1.04 -15.16
N PHE A 24 -12.15 0.14 -14.90
CA PHE A 24 -11.87 -1.29 -14.69
C PHE A 24 -11.26 -1.97 -15.92
N LEU A 25 -11.51 -1.44 -17.12
CA LEU A 25 -11.03 -2.00 -18.38
C LEU A 25 -9.75 -1.34 -18.90
N TYR A 26 -9.11 -0.46 -18.13
CA TYR A 26 -7.80 0.05 -18.49
C TYR A 26 -6.81 -1.10 -18.67
N VAL A 27 -5.97 -0.99 -19.69
CA VAL A 27 -4.90 -1.96 -19.99
C VAL A 27 -4.08 -2.33 -18.75
N PRO A 28 -3.58 -1.38 -17.93
CA PRO A 28 -2.88 -1.71 -16.68
C PRO A 28 -3.73 -2.55 -15.72
N ASN A 29 -5.03 -2.29 -15.59
CA ASN A 29 -5.90 -3.01 -14.66
C ASN A 29 -6.18 -4.44 -15.13
N LEU A 30 -6.32 -4.65 -16.45
CA LEU A 30 -6.42 -6.00 -17.01
C LEU A 30 -5.16 -6.83 -16.79
N ILE A 31 -3.98 -6.20 -16.89
CA ILE A 31 -2.70 -6.85 -16.54
C ILE A 31 -2.66 -7.16 -15.04
N GLY A 32 -3.14 -6.25 -14.19
CA GLY A 32 -3.32 -6.49 -12.76
C GLY A 32 -4.23 -7.69 -12.46
N TYR A 33 -5.31 -7.89 -13.20
CA TYR A 33 -6.16 -9.09 -13.05
C TYR A 33 -5.44 -10.36 -13.50
N ALA A 34 -4.69 -10.31 -14.59
CA ALA A 34 -3.87 -11.44 -15.05
C ALA A 34 -2.81 -11.81 -14.01
N ARG A 35 -2.19 -10.82 -13.36
CA ARG A 35 -1.28 -11.00 -12.22
C ARG A 35 -1.94 -11.73 -11.07
N VAL A 36 -3.12 -11.29 -10.64
CA VAL A 36 -3.89 -11.96 -9.57
C VAL A 36 -4.17 -13.42 -9.92
N ALA A 37 -4.59 -13.69 -11.16
CA ALA A 37 -4.84 -15.07 -11.62
C ALA A 37 -3.55 -15.92 -11.61
N ALA A 38 -2.42 -15.37 -12.05
CA ALA A 38 -1.13 -16.06 -12.02
C ALA A 38 -0.67 -16.36 -10.58
N ALA A 39 -0.86 -15.43 -9.64
CA ALA A 39 -0.56 -15.64 -8.23
C ALA A 39 -1.46 -16.74 -7.62
N ILE A 40 -2.77 -16.71 -7.89
CA ILE A 40 -3.70 -17.76 -7.43
C ILE A 40 -3.26 -19.14 -7.94
N TYR A 41 -2.91 -19.24 -9.22
CA TYR A 41 -2.41 -20.49 -9.78
C TYR A 41 -1.09 -20.93 -9.12
N ALA A 42 -0.13 -20.01 -8.94
CA ALA A 42 1.16 -20.28 -8.31
C ALA A 42 0.99 -20.89 -6.91
N PHE A 43 0.12 -20.30 -6.09
CA PHE A 43 -0.15 -20.79 -4.74
C PHE A 43 -1.02 -22.05 -4.71
N GLY A 44 -1.93 -22.22 -5.67
CA GLY A 44 -2.73 -23.43 -5.81
C GLY A 44 -1.89 -24.70 -6.07
N VAL A 45 -0.72 -24.55 -6.69
CA VAL A 45 0.20 -25.66 -6.97
C VAL A 45 1.45 -25.69 -6.07
N ALA A 46 1.56 -24.77 -5.10
CA ALA A 46 2.75 -24.58 -4.26
C ALA A 46 3.16 -25.75 -3.36
N LEU A 47 2.29 -26.72 -3.12
CA LEU A 47 2.64 -27.91 -2.34
C LEU A 47 2.85 -29.15 -3.21
N HIS A 48 2.77 -29.00 -4.54
CA HIS A 48 2.76 -30.13 -5.48
C HIS A 48 3.80 -29.97 -6.59
N ASP A 49 3.93 -28.77 -7.16
CA ASP A 49 4.85 -28.49 -8.26
C ASP A 49 5.65 -27.20 -8.02
N PRO A 50 6.89 -27.30 -7.50
CA PRO A 50 7.72 -26.13 -7.23
C PRO A 50 8.12 -25.36 -8.49
N ALA A 51 8.28 -26.04 -9.63
CA ALA A 51 8.69 -25.38 -10.86
C ALA A 51 7.54 -24.53 -11.41
N ALA A 52 6.33 -25.09 -11.48
CA ALA A 52 5.13 -24.37 -11.90
C ALA A 52 4.84 -23.16 -10.99
N THR A 53 4.98 -23.32 -9.67
CA THR A 53 4.81 -22.21 -8.71
C THR A 53 5.79 -21.08 -8.99
N VAL A 54 7.09 -21.37 -9.13
CA VAL A 54 8.09 -20.31 -9.38
C VAL A 54 7.87 -19.64 -10.74
N LEU A 55 7.55 -20.41 -11.79
CA LEU A 55 7.25 -19.86 -13.12
C LEU A 55 6.03 -18.94 -13.10
N ALA A 56 4.93 -19.37 -12.48
CA ALA A 56 3.71 -18.59 -12.38
C ALA A 56 3.87 -17.36 -11.49
N TYR A 57 4.59 -17.49 -10.37
CA TYR A 57 4.90 -16.36 -9.50
C TYR A 57 5.80 -15.34 -10.20
N PHE A 58 6.81 -15.81 -10.95
CA PHE A 58 7.65 -14.95 -11.77
C PHE A 58 6.85 -14.24 -12.86
N ALA A 59 5.92 -14.92 -13.52
CA ALA A 59 5.01 -14.29 -14.48
C ALA A 59 4.16 -13.19 -13.83
N SER A 60 3.62 -13.45 -12.64
CA SER A 60 2.91 -12.46 -11.81
C SER A 60 3.80 -11.24 -11.51
N PHE A 61 5.06 -11.47 -11.13
CA PHE A 61 6.03 -10.39 -10.87
C PHE A 61 6.38 -9.58 -12.11
N VAL A 62 6.44 -10.20 -13.29
CA VAL A 62 6.65 -9.48 -14.56
C VAL A 62 5.42 -8.63 -14.90
N CYS A 63 4.21 -9.11 -14.63
CA CYS A 63 2.98 -8.36 -14.86
C CYS A 63 2.89 -7.07 -14.04
N ASP A 64 3.39 -7.05 -12.80
CA ASP A 64 3.50 -5.85 -11.93
C ASP A 64 4.24 -4.71 -12.64
N GLU A 65 5.48 -4.93 -13.06
CA GLU A 65 6.25 -3.87 -13.72
C GLU A 65 5.64 -3.47 -15.08
N LEU A 66 4.95 -4.40 -15.76
CA LEU A 66 4.26 -4.11 -17.03
C LEU A 66 3.03 -3.24 -16.82
N ASP A 67 2.20 -3.48 -15.81
CA ASP A 67 0.99 -2.69 -15.57
C ASP A 67 1.36 -1.20 -15.37
N GLY A 68 2.41 -0.91 -14.60
CA GLY A 68 2.88 0.45 -14.39
C GLY A 68 3.42 1.09 -15.66
N ARG A 69 4.15 0.34 -16.48
CA ARG A 69 4.68 0.85 -17.75
C ARG A 69 3.55 1.19 -18.71
N PHE A 70 2.53 0.35 -18.81
CA PHE A 70 1.39 0.61 -19.68
C PHE A 70 0.49 1.73 -19.17
N ALA A 71 0.31 1.86 -17.85
CA ALA A 71 -0.39 2.99 -17.24
C ALA A 71 0.24 4.34 -17.66
N ARG A 72 1.58 4.43 -17.61
CA ARG A 72 2.34 5.62 -18.04
C ARG A 72 2.30 5.83 -19.54
N LYS A 73 2.46 4.76 -20.33
CA LYS A 73 2.49 4.83 -21.80
C LYS A 73 1.15 5.28 -22.39
N PHE A 74 0.03 4.83 -21.82
CA PHE A 74 -1.31 5.11 -22.33
C PHE A 74 -2.05 6.23 -21.56
N GLY A 75 -1.45 6.83 -20.54
CA GLY A 75 -2.12 7.84 -19.70
C GLY A 75 -3.31 7.30 -18.90
N GLN A 76 -3.36 5.97 -18.70
CA GLN A 76 -4.43 5.23 -18.01
C GLN A 76 -4.12 5.00 -16.52
N SER A 77 -3.28 5.84 -15.91
CA SER A 77 -3.07 5.84 -14.45
C SER A 77 -4.37 6.18 -13.71
N SER A 78 -4.71 5.40 -12.69
CA SER A 78 -5.91 5.59 -11.87
C SER A 78 -5.65 5.24 -10.41
N THR A 79 -6.44 5.82 -9.49
CA THR A 79 -6.42 5.46 -8.06
C THR A 79 -6.75 3.99 -7.85
N PHE A 80 -7.73 3.46 -8.58
CA PHE A 80 -8.09 2.05 -8.52
C PHE A 80 -6.91 1.15 -8.89
N GLY A 81 -6.25 1.42 -10.02
CA GLY A 81 -5.11 0.63 -10.48
C GLY A 81 -3.94 0.68 -9.50
N ALA A 82 -3.66 1.83 -8.90
CA ALA A 82 -2.59 1.97 -7.93
C ALA A 82 -2.89 1.24 -6.60
N VAL A 83 -4.15 1.21 -6.14
CA VAL A 83 -4.55 0.39 -4.98
C VAL A 83 -4.52 -1.10 -5.34
N LEU A 84 -4.99 -1.48 -6.52
CA LEU A 84 -4.97 -2.87 -7.00
C LEU A 84 -3.54 -3.42 -7.03
N ASP A 85 -2.61 -2.64 -7.59
CA ASP A 85 -1.18 -2.94 -7.62
C ASP A 85 -0.63 -3.17 -6.20
N MET A 86 -0.72 -2.15 -5.35
CA MET A 86 -0.21 -2.20 -3.97
C MET A 86 -0.80 -3.38 -3.17
N VAL A 87 -2.11 -3.62 -3.26
CA VAL A 87 -2.76 -4.71 -2.51
C VAL A 87 -2.32 -6.07 -3.03
N THR A 88 -2.28 -6.26 -4.35
CA THR A 88 -1.89 -7.53 -4.96
C THR A 88 -0.46 -7.90 -4.59
N ASP A 89 0.42 -6.91 -4.56
CA ASP A 89 1.82 -7.08 -4.19
C ASP A 89 1.99 -7.60 -2.75
N ARG A 90 1.28 -6.98 -1.79
CA ARG A 90 1.32 -7.41 -0.38
C ARG A 90 0.66 -8.76 -0.15
N VAL A 91 -0.44 -9.05 -0.87
CA VAL A 91 -1.10 -10.36 -0.80
C VAL A 91 -0.18 -11.46 -1.33
N ALA A 92 0.50 -11.23 -2.46
CA ALA A 92 1.45 -12.18 -3.03
C ALA A 92 2.59 -12.51 -2.06
N THR A 93 3.28 -11.49 -1.52
CA THR A 93 4.36 -11.70 -0.54
C THR A 93 3.85 -12.41 0.72
N THR A 94 2.65 -12.07 1.20
CA THR A 94 2.03 -12.70 2.37
C THR A 94 1.75 -14.19 2.13
N CYS A 95 1.18 -14.53 0.97
CA CYS A 95 0.92 -15.92 0.59
C CYS A 95 2.22 -16.71 0.46
N LEU A 96 3.28 -16.11 -0.11
CA LEU A 96 4.59 -16.75 -0.21
C LEU A 96 5.20 -17.05 1.17
N LEU A 97 5.14 -16.09 2.10
CA LEU A 97 5.55 -16.29 3.49
C LEU A 97 4.67 -17.32 4.22
N ALA A 98 3.37 -17.38 3.93
CA ALA A 98 2.48 -18.40 4.49
C ALA A 98 2.83 -19.80 4.00
N VAL A 99 3.19 -19.97 2.71
CA VAL A 99 3.72 -21.24 2.19
C VAL A 99 5.02 -21.60 2.90
N LEU A 100 5.92 -20.63 3.14
CA LEU A 100 7.14 -20.87 3.92
C LEU A 100 6.86 -21.34 5.35
N CYS A 101 5.82 -20.82 6.02
CA CYS A 101 5.39 -21.34 7.32
C CYS A 101 4.94 -22.81 7.26
N ILE A 102 4.30 -23.23 6.15
CA ILE A 102 3.86 -24.61 5.96
C ILE A 102 5.06 -25.54 5.76
N VAL A 103 6.01 -25.16 4.89
CA VAL A 103 7.18 -26.01 4.58
C VAL A 103 8.27 -25.96 5.66
N TYR A 104 8.37 -24.86 6.41
CA TYR A 104 9.29 -24.69 7.54
C TYR A 104 8.53 -24.27 8.82
N PRO A 105 7.85 -25.20 9.51
CA PRO A 105 7.05 -24.88 10.71
C PRO A 105 7.85 -24.19 11.83
N ALA A 106 9.15 -24.51 11.97
CA ALA A 106 10.02 -23.88 12.97
C ALA A 106 10.24 -22.38 12.72
N TRP A 107 10.00 -21.88 11.50
CA TRP A 107 10.23 -20.48 11.11
C TRP A 107 8.94 -19.65 11.11
N HIS A 108 7.85 -20.21 11.63
CA HIS A 108 6.54 -19.56 11.67
C HIS A 108 6.57 -18.17 12.32
N LEU A 109 7.28 -17.98 13.45
CA LEU A 109 7.30 -16.71 14.16
C LEU A 109 8.02 -15.60 13.37
N PRO A 110 9.26 -15.80 12.86
CA PRO A 110 9.89 -14.83 11.94
C PRO A 110 9.02 -14.49 10.73
N CYS A 111 8.39 -15.48 10.09
CA CYS A 111 7.54 -15.25 8.92
C CYS A 111 6.31 -14.40 9.27
N LEU A 112 5.64 -14.70 10.39
CA LEU A 112 4.50 -13.92 10.87
C LEU A 112 4.91 -12.48 11.21
N LEU A 113 6.07 -12.27 11.84
CA LEU A 113 6.58 -10.94 12.13
C LEU A 113 6.89 -10.14 10.85
N LEU A 114 7.42 -10.78 9.82
CA LEU A 114 7.64 -10.17 8.51
C LEU A 114 6.31 -9.77 7.85
N ILE A 115 5.30 -10.64 7.88
CA ILE A 115 3.95 -10.33 7.37
C ILE A 115 3.35 -9.14 8.13
N MET A 116 3.41 -9.15 9.46
CA MET A 116 2.88 -8.07 10.29
C MET A 116 3.58 -6.73 9.99
N LEU A 117 4.91 -6.75 9.85
CA LEU A 117 5.69 -5.57 9.54
C LEU A 117 5.36 -5.01 8.15
N ASP A 118 5.29 -5.89 7.15
CA ASP A 118 5.05 -5.51 5.76
C ASP A 118 3.63 -4.91 5.59
N ILE A 119 2.60 -5.60 6.07
CA ILE A 119 1.22 -5.10 6.01
C ILE A 119 1.09 -3.79 6.79
N SER A 120 1.58 -3.73 8.02
CA SER A 120 1.42 -2.55 8.88
C SER A 120 2.13 -1.33 8.29
N SER A 121 3.38 -1.48 7.81
CA SER A 121 4.16 -0.37 7.26
C SER A 121 3.48 0.26 6.04
N HIS A 122 2.93 -0.55 5.13
CA HIS A 122 2.25 -0.06 3.93
C HIS A 122 0.88 0.52 4.23
N TRP A 123 0.10 -0.11 5.12
CA TRP A 123 -1.19 0.43 5.53
C TRP A 123 -1.05 1.79 6.22
N PHE A 124 -0.13 1.92 7.18
CA PHE A 124 0.12 3.20 7.84
C PHE A 124 0.58 4.27 6.86
N GLN A 125 1.47 3.92 5.92
CA GLN A 125 1.96 4.84 4.90
C GLN A 125 0.85 5.30 3.93
N MET A 126 -0.02 4.38 3.51
CA MET A 126 -1.17 4.70 2.66
C MET A 126 -2.10 5.67 3.38
N TYR A 127 -2.47 5.37 4.63
CA TYR A 127 -3.35 6.22 5.42
C TYR A 127 -2.73 7.58 5.74
N SER A 128 -1.43 7.64 6.09
CA SER A 128 -0.76 8.92 6.36
C SER A 128 -0.76 9.81 5.11
N THR A 129 -0.49 9.23 3.94
CA THR A 129 -0.50 9.96 2.65
C THR A 129 -1.89 10.47 2.30
N LEU A 130 -2.94 9.67 2.52
CA LEU A 130 -4.33 10.06 2.31
C LEU A 130 -4.78 11.15 3.28
N ALA A 131 -4.49 10.98 4.58
CA ALA A 131 -4.92 11.90 5.63
C ALA A 131 -4.24 13.27 5.52
N MET A 132 -2.95 13.30 5.19
CA MET A 132 -2.20 14.55 5.12
C MET A 132 -2.57 15.42 3.91
N GLY A 133 -3.14 14.83 2.84
CA GLY A 133 -3.46 15.57 1.61
C GLY A 133 -2.26 16.34 1.05
N ALA A 134 -2.46 17.19 0.04
CA ALA A 134 -1.40 18.00 -0.57
C ALA A 134 -0.88 19.15 0.31
N THR A 135 -0.98 19.05 1.64
CA THR A 135 -0.58 20.10 2.58
C THR A 135 0.33 19.51 3.63
N THR A 136 1.64 19.54 3.38
CA THR A 136 2.67 19.91 4.38
C THR A 136 4.04 19.85 3.70
N HIS A 137 4.51 21.00 3.21
CA HIS A 137 5.93 21.25 2.97
C HIS A 137 6.61 21.40 4.34
N LYS A 138 6.97 20.29 4.98
CA LYS A 138 7.94 20.29 6.08
C LYS A 138 8.87 19.12 5.90
N ASP A 139 9.97 19.41 5.23
CA ASP A 139 11.12 18.53 5.10
C ASP A 139 11.50 17.99 6.47
N THR A 140 11.36 16.69 6.64
CA THR A 140 12.02 15.99 7.74
C THR A 140 13.44 15.69 7.28
N HIS A 141 14.29 16.72 7.30
CA HIS A 141 15.74 16.59 7.11
C HIS A 141 16.35 15.87 8.29
N SER A 142 16.41 14.53 8.20
CA SER A 142 17.40 13.64 8.84
C SER A 142 17.10 12.19 8.43
N ARG A 143 17.21 11.90 7.13
CA ARG A 143 17.17 10.52 6.61
C ARG A 143 18.59 9.97 6.60
N SER A 144 18.81 8.78 7.16
CA SER A 144 20.07 8.06 7.00
C SER A 144 20.37 7.87 5.50
N LEU A 145 21.65 7.88 5.12
CA LEU A 145 22.08 7.81 3.71
C LEU A 145 21.43 6.64 2.95
N ILE A 146 21.27 5.50 3.61
CA ILE A 146 20.68 4.28 3.05
C ILE A 146 19.19 4.48 2.73
N VAL A 147 18.43 5.04 3.67
CA VAL A 147 16.99 5.29 3.45
C VAL A 147 16.79 6.38 2.40
N ARG A 148 17.67 7.39 2.36
CA ARG A 148 17.66 8.39 1.30
C ARG A 148 17.95 7.77 -0.07
N ALA A 149 18.97 6.91 -0.16
CA ALA A 149 19.29 6.21 -1.40
C ALA A 149 18.13 5.32 -1.89
N TYR A 150 17.45 4.63 -0.95
CA TYR A 150 16.27 3.81 -1.23
C TYR A 150 15.17 4.62 -1.93
N TYR A 151 14.75 5.75 -1.36
CA TYR A 151 13.70 6.57 -1.95
C TYR A 151 14.16 7.46 -3.11
N SER A 152 15.47 7.72 -3.24
CA SER A 152 15.99 8.58 -4.30
C SER A 152 16.24 7.85 -5.61
N SER A 153 16.40 6.52 -5.59
CA SER A 153 16.70 5.71 -6.77
C SER A 153 15.70 4.57 -6.94
N ARG A 154 14.83 4.70 -7.94
CA ARG A 154 13.86 3.65 -8.34
C ARG A 154 14.54 2.30 -8.60
N MET A 155 15.75 2.32 -9.17
CA MET A 155 16.49 1.09 -9.46
C MET A 155 16.96 0.38 -8.18
N PHE A 156 17.37 1.13 -7.16
CA PHE A 156 17.84 0.56 -5.91
C PHE A 156 16.70 -0.02 -5.07
N MET A 157 15.58 0.71 -5.00
CA MET A 157 14.33 0.21 -4.41
C MET A 157 13.84 -1.07 -5.09
N GLY A 158 13.75 -1.07 -6.43
CA GLY A 158 13.38 -2.26 -7.20
C GLY A 158 14.32 -3.44 -6.95
N PHE A 159 15.63 -3.19 -6.87
CA PHE A 159 16.61 -4.21 -6.48
C PHE A 159 16.31 -4.82 -5.11
N CYS A 160 16.04 -3.99 -4.09
CA CYS A 160 15.69 -4.48 -2.74
C CYS A 160 14.40 -5.32 -2.74
N CYS A 161 13.36 -4.91 -3.48
CA CYS A 161 12.13 -5.68 -3.61
C CYS A 161 12.37 -7.03 -4.30
N ILE A 162 13.14 -7.05 -5.40
CA ILE A 162 13.53 -8.30 -6.08
C ILE A 162 14.31 -9.20 -5.12
N CYS A 163 15.24 -8.67 -4.34
CA CYS A 163 15.98 -9.46 -3.35
C CYS A 163 15.05 -10.11 -2.30
N CYS A 164 14.02 -9.40 -1.82
CA CYS A 164 13.03 -9.98 -0.91
C CYS A 164 12.32 -11.18 -1.54
N GLU A 165 11.77 -11.01 -2.74
CA GLU A 165 11.01 -12.04 -3.44
C GLU A 165 11.91 -13.23 -3.81
N VAL A 166 13.11 -12.97 -4.32
CA VAL A 166 14.11 -13.99 -4.65
C VAL A 166 14.53 -14.77 -3.41
N LEU A 167 14.74 -14.11 -2.27
CA LEU A 167 15.08 -14.80 -1.03
C LEU A 167 13.99 -15.79 -0.63
N TYR A 168 12.72 -15.37 -0.64
CA TYR A 168 11.60 -16.22 -0.24
C TYR A 168 11.38 -17.39 -1.23
N LEU A 169 11.46 -17.13 -2.54
CA LEU A 169 11.37 -18.17 -3.56
C LEU A 169 12.54 -19.15 -3.48
N ALA A 170 13.76 -18.68 -3.21
CA ALA A 170 14.92 -19.54 -3.04
C ALA A 170 14.80 -20.41 -1.79
N LEU A 171 14.33 -19.86 -0.67
CA LEU A 171 14.02 -20.64 0.53
C LEU A 171 12.93 -21.69 0.24
N TYR A 172 11.87 -21.31 -0.48
CA TYR A 172 10.84 -22.24 -0.90
C TYR A 172 11.41 -23.37 -1.77
N LEU A 173 12.23 -23.05 -2.78
CA LEU A 173 12.87 -24.08 -3.61
C LEU A 173 13.78 -25.01 -2.80
N LEU A 174 14.49 -24.50 -1.81
CA LEU A 174 15.35 -25.31 -0.92
C LEU A 174 14.56 -26.31 -0.08
N SER A 175 13.23 -26.18 0.07
CA SER A 175 12.42 -27.19 0.77
C SER A 175 12.28 -28.48 -0.05
N TRP A 176 12.58 -28.43 -1.35
CA TRP A 176 12.42 -29.54 -2.28
C TRP A 176 13.77 -30.21 -2.60
N PRO A 177 13.91 -31.55 -2.41
CA PRO A 177 15.17 -32.25 -2.60
C PRO A 177 15.80 -32.07 -3.99
N LEU A 178 14.97 -31.97 -5.04
CA LEU A 178 15.42 -31.78 -6.42
C LEU A 178 16.27 -30.51 -6.60
N TRP A 179 15.95 -29.44 -5.88
CA TRP A 179 16.59 -28.14 -5.99
C TRP A 179 17.80 -27.98 -5.05
N GLN A 180 18.07 -28.99 -4.22
CA GLN A 180 19.28 -29.08 -3.40
C GLN A 180 20.45 -29.75 -4.12
N ALA A 181 20.18 -30.53 -5.18
CA ALA A 181 21.16 -31.34 -5.90
C ALA A 181 22.25 -30.54 -6.64
N PRO A 182 21.95 -29.46 -7.40
CA PRO A 182 23.01 -28.65 -8.00
C PRO A 182 23.74 -27.88 -6.89
N ALA A 183 24.92 -28.35 -6.51
CA ALA A 183 25.72 -27.78 -5.42
C ALA A 183 27.14 -27.46 -5.86
N VAL A 184 27.69 -26.39 -5.27
CA VAL A 184 29.06 -25.93 -5.50
C VAL A 184 29.88 -26.24 -4.24
N GLY A 185 31.02 -26.90 -4.43
CA GLY A 185 31.96 -27.19 -3.35
C GLY A 185 32.53 -25.92 -2.75
N LEU A 186 32.61 -25.87 -1.42
CA LEU A 186 33.23 -24.77 -0.70
C LEU A 186 34.74 -24.97 -0.57
N PRO A 187 35.54 -23.89 -0.55
CA PRO A 187 36.94 -23.96 -0.17
C PRO A 187 37.10 -24.65 1.18
N ALA A 188 38.14 -25.48 1.34
CA ALA A 188 38.38 -26.26 2.56
C ALA A 188 38.46 -25.41 3.85
N VAL A 189 38.87 -24.14 3.73
CA VAL A 189 38.91 -23.17 4.84
C VAL A 189 37.52 -22.81 5.36
N LEU A 190 36.50 -22.86 4.50
CA LEU A 190 35.11 -22.54 4.86
C LEU A 190 34.31 -23.79 5.24
N ALA A 191 34.63 -24.94 4.65
CA ALA A 191 33.99 -26.21 4.98
C ALA A 191 34.23 -26.57 6.46
N GLY A 192 33.15 -26.81 7.22
CA GLY A 192 33.22 -27.10 8.65
C GLY A 192 33.30 -25.87 9.56
N LEU A 193 33.26 -24.65 9.03
CA LEU A 193 33.24 -23.44 9.85
C LEU A 193 31.92 -23.36 10.64
N GLN A 194 32.03 -23.16 11.95
CA GLN A 194 30.90 -22.98 12.85
C GLN A 194 30.48 -21.50 12.86
N LEU A 195 29.39 -21.17 12.15
CA LEU A 195 28.87 -19.80 12.09
C LEU A 195 28.04 -19.43 13.33
N ALA A 196 27.31 -20.40 13.86
CA ALA A 196 26.47 -20.25 15.06
C ALA A 196 26.37 -21.62 15.77
N PRO A 197 25.92 -21.67 17.04
CA PRO A 197 25.62 -22.93 17.70
C PRO A 197 24.66 -23.77 16.85
N GLY A 198 25.10 -24.96 16.44
CA GLY A 198 24.33 -25.87 15.57
C GLY A 198 24.36 -25.57 14.07
N VAL A 199 25.00 -24.49 13.62
CA VAL A 199 25.16 -24.15 12.19
C VAL A 199 26.61 -24.35 11.78
N VAL A 200 26.88 -25.52 11.18
CA VAL A 200 28.17 -25.87 10.58
C VAL A 200 28.04 -25.80 9.08
N LEU A 201 28.97 -25.11 8.42
CA LEU A 201 28.94 -24.96 6.97
C LEU A 201 29.28 -26.31 6.30
N PRO A 202 28.42 -26.83 5.41
CA PRO A 202 28.66 -28.10 4.72
C PRO A 202 29.84 -27.97 3.74
N ALA A 203 30.33 -29.11 3.23
CA ALA A 203 31.39 -29.12 2.22
C ALA A 203 30.94 -28.56 0.85
N ALA A 204 29.65 -28.53 0.57
CA ALA A 204 29.06 -27.96 -0.63
C ALA A 204 27.74 -27.26 -0.31
N LEU A 205 27.46 -26.16 -1.01
CA LEU A 205 26.20 -25.43 -0.89
C LEU A 205 25.38 -25.58 -2.17
N PRO A 206 24.06 -25.82 -2.07
CA PRO A 206 23.17 -25.74 -3.22
C PRO A 206 23.28 -24.37 -3.91
N VAL A 207 23.25 -24.35 -5.24
CA VAL A 207 23.28 -23.10 -6.03
C VAL A 207 22.14 -22.17 -5.60
N VAL A 208 20.96 -22.71 -5.32
CA VAL A 208 19.82 -21.96 -4.81
C VAL A 208 20.11 -21.30 -3.45
N ALA A 209 20.90 -21.95 -2.59
CA ALA A 209 21.33 -21.36 -1.33
C ALA A 209 22.30 -20.18 -1.54
N LEU A 210 23.17 -20.24 -2.56
CA LEU A 210 24.02 -19.10 -2.93
C LEU A 210 23.19 -17.92 -3.42
N VAL A 211 22.14 -18.18 -4.22
CA VAL A 211 21.19 -17.14 -4.66
C VAL A 211 20.46 -16.53 -3.46
N ALA A 212 19.99 -17.34 -2.52
CA ALA A 212 19.38 -16.86 -1.28
C ALA A 212 20.34 -15.96 -0.50
N LEU A 213 21.60 -16.39 -0.30
CA LEU A 213 22.62 -15.61 0.41
C LEU A 213 22.93 -14.28 -0.30
N ALA A 214 23.00 -14.28 -1.63
CA ALA A 214 23.23 -13.06 -2.41
C ALA A 214 22.07 -12.05 -2.29
N ALA A 215 20.85 -12.52 -2.00
CA ALA A 215 19.67 -11.68 -1.82
C ALA A 215 19.55 -11.10 -0.39
N VAL A 216 20.25 -11.65 0.59
CA VAL A 216 20.17 -11.22 2.01
C VAL A 216 20.44 -9.71 2.21
N PRO A 217 21.46 -9.08 1.58
CA PRO A 217 21.70 -7.65 1.78
C PRO A 217 20.53 -6.77 1.33
N GLY A 218 19.94 -7.07 0.16
CA GLY A 218 18.78 -6.33 -0.35
C GLY A 218 17.54 -6.52 0.51
N PHE A 219 17.30 -7.76 0.96
CA PHE A 219 16.25 -8.08 1.93
C PHE A 219 16.42 -7.29 3.23
N ALA A 220 17.62 -7.27 3.81
CA ALA A 220 17.90 -6.59 5.07
C ALA A 220 17.63 -5.08 4.96
N VAL A 221 18.02 -4.45 3.85
CA VAL A 221 17.71 -3.04 3.58
C VAL A 221 16.19 -2.84 3.47
N LYS A 222 15.47 -3.71 2.75
CA LYS A 222 14.01 -3.60 2.63
C LYS A 222 13.31 -3.71 3.98
N GLN A 223 13.70 -4.66 4.83
CA GLN A 223 13.10 -4.80 6.17
C GLN A 223 13.39 -3.59 7.06
N LEU A 224 14.61 -3.04 7.00
CA LEU A 224 14.94 -1.80 7.70
C LEU A 224 14.07 -0.63 7.22
N VAL A 225 13.86 -0.52 5.91
CA VAL A 225 13.01 0.52 5.32
C VAL A 225 11.56 0.34 5.78
N ASN A 226 11.01 -0.88 5.79
CA ASN A 226 9.66 -1.14 6.29
C ASN A 226 9.48 -0.67 7.75
N VAL A 227 10.47 -0.90 8.62
CA VAL A 227 10.46 -0.39 10.02
C VAL A 227 10.49 1.14 10.06
N VAL A 228 11.38 1.77 9.29
CA VAL A 228 11.51 3.23 9.23
C VAL A 228 10.23 3.87 8.67
N GLN A 229 9.63 3.26 7.66
CA GLN A 229 8.39 3.68 7.03
C GLN A 229 7.23 3.62 8.01
N LEU A 230 7.06 2.50 8.73
CA LEU A 230 6.04 2.38 9.77
C LEU A 230 6.18 3.45 10.85
N ARG A 231 7.40 3.67 11.36
CA ARG A 231 7.67 4.69 12.37
C ARG A 231 7.34 6.10 11.85
N THR A 232 7.76 6.40 10.63
CA THR A 232 7.58 7.72 10.02
C THR A 232 6.10 8.01 9.78
N ALA A 233 5.37 7.05 9.21
CA ALA A 233 3.94 7.17 8.95
C ALA A 233 3.13 7.34 10.24
N ALA A 234 3.48 6.61 11.30
CA ALA A 234 2.86 6.78 12.60
C ALA A 234 3.11 8.19 13.19
N GLN A 235 4.33 8.71 13.07
CA GLN A 235 4.66 10.07 13.50
C GLN A 235 3.89 11.13 12.71
N GLN A 236 3.74 10.94 11.40
CA GLN A 236 2.96 11.82 10.53
C GLN A 236 1.50 11.89 10.94
N LEU A 237 0.86 10.75 11.25
CA LEU A 237 -0.52 10.71 11.73
C LEU A 237 -0.68 11.44 13.08
N VAL A 238 0.26 11.25 14.01
CA VAL A 238 0.24 12.00 15.28
C VAL A 238 0.36 13.51 15.07
N LEU A 239 1.17 13.95 14.10
CA LEU A 239 1.29 15.36 13.76
C LEU A 239 0.01 15.90 13.14
N TYR A 240 -0.63 15.13 12.25
CA TYR A 240 -1.92 15.45 11.68
C TYR A 240 -2.98 15.67 12.77
N ASP A 241 -3.07 14.76 13.75
CA ASP A 241 -4.00 14.88 14.88
C ASP A 241 -3.74 16.14 15.72
N LYS A 242 -2.47 16.44 15.99
CA LYS A 242 -2.09 17.66 16.74
C LYS A 242 -2.49 18.94 16.01
N GLN A 243 -2.34 18.97 14.69
CA GLN A 243 -2.76 20.10 13.86
C GLN A 243 -4.28 20.26 13.87
N GLY A 244 -5.03 19.15 13.73
CA GLY A 244 -6.48 19.16 13.82
C GLY A 244 -7.01 19.66 15.16
N ARG A 245 -6.36 19.29 16.28
CA ARG A 245 -6.72 19.80 17.62
C ARG A 245 -6.44 21.30 17.77
N ARG A 246 -5.31 21.78 17.25
CA ARG A 246 -4.95 23.22 17.29
C ARG A 246 -5.94 24.08 16.51
N ALA A 247 -6.36 23.64 15.33
CA ALA A 247 -7.34 24.35 14.52
C ALA A 247 -8.70 24.48 15.24
N LYS A 248 -9.14 23.42 15.92
CA LYS A 248 -10.37 23.45 16.73
C LYS A 248 -10.27 24.41 17.93
N HIS A 249 -9.10 24.47 18.58
CA HIS A 249 -8.87 25.41 19.70
C HIS A 249 -8.96 26.86 19.23
N MET A 250 -8.26 27.21 18.14
CA MET A 250 -8.29 28.56 17.56
C MET A 250 -9.71 28.99 17.15
N GLN A 251 -10.49 28.09 16.54
CA GLN A 251 -11.89 28.37 16.20
C GLN A 251 -12.79 28.59 17.42
N THR A 252 -12.47 27.93 18.55
CA THR A 252 -13.23 28.09 19.80
C THR A 252 -12.90 29.44 20.46
N GLU A 253 -11.62 29.83 20.43
CA GLU A 253 -11.15 31.14 20.92
C GLU A 253 -11.70 32.30 20.08
N ASP A 254 -11.73 32.17 18.75
CA ASP A 254 -12.34 33.20 17.88
C ASP A 254 -13.85 33.33 18.11
N ARG A 255 -14.55 32.22 18.36
CA ARG A 255 -15.99 32.21 18.69
C ARG A 255 -16.28 32.83 20.07
N SER A 256 -15.44 32.59 21.08
CA SER A 256 -15.62 33.21 22.40
C SER A 256 -15.25 34.69 22.41
N ALA A 257 -14.20 35.09 21.67
CA ALA A 257 -13.83 36.48 21.50
C ALA A 257 -14.93 37.27 20.77
N SER A 258 -15.46 36.76 19.66
CA SER A 258 -16.56 37.40 18.92
C SER A 258 -17.89 37.40 19.67
N GLY A 259 -18.17 36.39 20.51
CA GLY A 259 -19.33 36.38 21.40
C GLY A 259 -19.26 37.43 22.53
N SER A 260 -18.05 37.78 22.98
CA SER A 260 -17.85 38.81 24.01
C SER A 260 -17.98 40.25 23.49
N THR A 261 -17.79 40.47 22.17
CA THR A 261 -17.92 41.81 21.55
C THR A 261 -19.36 42.21 21.25
N VAL A 262 -20.31 41.27 21.26
CA VAL A 262 -21.75 41.54 21.04
C VAL A 262 -22.49 41.85 22.35
N ALA A 263 -21.87 41.63 23.51
CA ALA A 263 -22.49 41.90 24.82
C ALA A 263 -22.37 43.36 25.31
N SER A 264 -21.84 44.28 24.49
CA SER A 264 -21.59 45.68 24.90
C SER A 264 -22.27 46.75 24.04
N HIS A 265 -23.29 46.39 23.24
CA HIS A 265 -24.20 47.37 22.63
C HIS A 265 -25.56 46.73 22.38
N ASP A 266 -26.48 46.80 23.35
CA ASP A 266 -27.88 47.11 23.00
C ASP A 266 -28.71 47.56 24.21
N SER A 267 -28.96 48.86 24.25
CA SER A 267 -30.09 49.47 24.92
C SER A 267 -30.86 50.22 23.83
N GLY A 268 -31.96 49.65 23.32
CA GLY A 268 -32.93 50.41 22.53
C GLY A 268 -33.73 49.64 21.47
N SER A 269 -34.98 49.32 21.83
CA SER A 269 -36.17 49.42 20.97
C SER A 269 -36.24 48.64 19.64
N GLY A 270 -37.03 47.56 19.65
CA GLY A 270 -38.20 47.39 18.76
C GLY A 270 -37.98 47.10 17.27
N GLY A 271 -38.49 45.95 16.80
CA GLY A 271 -38.78 45.74 15.37
C GLY A 271 -38.69 44.27 14.94
N GLY A 272 -39.81 43.70 14.50
CA GLY A 272 -39.92 42.33 14.01
C GLY A 272 -39.15 42.09 12.70
N GLY A 273 -38.70 40.85 12.51
CA GLY A 273 -38.07 40.41 11.26
C GLY A 273 -37.61 38.96 11.33
N SER A 274 -38.19 38.14 10.45
CA SER A 274 -37.99 36.70 10.26
C SER A 274 -36.52 36.26 10.15
N SER A 275 -36.15 35.24 10.94
CA SER A 275 -34.86 34.55 10.91
C SER A 275 -34.80 33.48 9.80
N PRO A 276 -33.77 33.42 8.94
CA PRO A 276 -33.46 32.22 8.19
C PRO A 276 -32.53 31.31 9.01
N ARG A 277 -33.02 30.10 9.33
CA ARG A 277 -32.24 28.99 9.88
C ARG A 277 -31.06 28.67 8.96
N LYS A 278 -29.83 28.95 9.41
CA LYS A 278 -28.62 28.29 8.88
C LYS A 278 -28.47 26.94 9.59
N SER A 279 -28.60 25.87 8.84
CA SER A 279 -28.28 24.50 9.23
C SER A 279 -26.77 24.31 9.29
N GLU A 280 -26.16 24.35 10.47
CA GLU A 280 -24.82 23.81 10.70
C GLU A 280 -24.92 22.29 10.92
N CYS A 281 -24.37 21.51 9.99
CA CYS A 281 -24.22 20.06 10.11
C CYS A 281 -23.07 19.76 11.09
N VAL A 282 -23.42 19.53 12.35
CA VAL A 282 -22.48 19.11 13.40
C VAL A 282 -22.19 17.62 13.23
N ILE A 283 -21.06 17.27 12.60
CA ILE A 283 -20.49 15.92 12.74
C ILE A 283 -19.68 15.90 14.03
N SER A 284 -20.35 15.55 15.13
CA SER A 284 -19.70 15.16 16.38
C SER A 284 -19.14 13.75 16.20
N ALA A 285 -17.88 13.64 15.77
CA ALA A 285 -17.13 12.41 15.82
C ALA A 285 -16.75 12.13 17.29
N SER A 286 -17.67 11.51 18.03
CA SER A 286 -17.43 11.00 19.37
C SER A 286 -16.39 9.88 19.31
N HIS A 287 -15.24 10.09 19.97
CA HIS A 287 -14.10 9.18 20.12
C HIS A 287 -14.40 7.89 20.94
N SER A 288 -15.63 7.39 20.90
CA SER A 288 -16.07 6.22 21.68
C SER A 288 -16.76 5.13 20.84
N GLY A 289 -16.70 5.21 19.50
CA GLY A 289 -17.32 4.24 18.59
C GLY A 289 -16.53 2.95 18.37
N TRP A 290 -15.19 3.01 18.35
CA TRP A 290 -14.35 1.85 18.03
C TRP A 290 -14.29 0.81 19.15
N ALA A 291 -14.24 1.24 20.41
CA ALA A 291 -14.24 0.33 21.55
C ALA A 291 -15.58 -0.41 21.74
N ARG A 292 -16.70 0.20 21.31
CA ARG A 292 -18.03 -0.41 21.41
C ARG A 292 -18.36 -1.35 20.26
N THR A 293 -17.82 -1.11 19.06
CA THR A 293 -17.98 -2.01 17.91
C THR A 293 -17.16 -3.29 18.05
N ALA A 294 -15.95 -3.21 18.61
CA ALA A 294 -15.15 -4.40 18.94
C ALA A 294 -15.78 -5.25 20.07
N ALA A 295 -16.41 -4.63 21.06
CA ALA A 295 -17.10 -5.34 22.14
C ALA A 295 -18.45 -5.96 21.68
N ALA A 296 -19.17 -5.32 20.76
CA ALA A 296 -20.43 -5.84 20.21
C ALA A 296 -20.22 -7.01 19.24
N ALA A 297 -19.14 -7.02 18.46
CA ALA A 297 -18.77 -8.12 17.57
C ALA A 297 -18.37 -9.40 18.33
N ALA A 298 -17.93 -9.27 19.59
CA ALA A 298 -17.56 -10.41 20.44
C ALA A 298 -18.76 -11.05 21.18
N ALA A 299 -19.98 -10.50 21.08
CA ALA A 299 -21.09 -10.87 21.96
C ALA A 299 -22.45 -11.12 21.29
N ALA A 300 -22.55 -11.25 19.96
CA ALA A 300 -23.84 -11.51 19.29
C ALA A 300 -23.87 -12.88 18.58
N PRO A 301 -24.90 -13.72 18.80
CA PRO A 301 -25.09 -14.98 18.09
C PRO A 301 -25.69 -14.73 16.69
N ALA A 302 -25.48 -15.69 15.80
CA ALA A 302 -25.92 -15.66 14.40
C ALA A 302 -27.43 -15.39 14.26
N GLY A 303 -27.78 -14.36 13.48
CA GLY A 303 -29.16 -14.00 13.17
C GLY A 303 -29.22 -12.82 12.18
N ASP A 304 -30.18 -12.92 11.27
CA ASP A 304 -30.27 -12.33 9.93
C ASP A 304 -30.59 -10.82 9.87
N GLY A 305 -30.16 -10.15 8.79
CA GLY A 305 -30.69 -8.87 8.29
C GLY A 305 -30.04 -7.55 8.77
N GLY A 306 -29.64 -6.67 7.83
CA GLY A 306 -29.29 -5.28 8.18
C GLY A 306 -28.61 -4.40 7.12
N GLY A 307 -29.20 -4.25 5.93
CA GLY A 307 -28.69 -3.42 4.82
C GLY A 307 -28.78 -1.89 4.98
N ALA A 308 -28.46 -1.32 6.15
CA ALA A 308 -28.62 0.13 6.40
C ALA A 308 -27.32 0.91 6.71
N ALA A 309 -26.17 0.24 6.86
CA ALA A 309 -24.91 0.89 7.23
C ALA A 309 -24.08 1.43 6.04
N ALA A 310 -24.46 1.12 4.80
CA ALA A 310 -23.65 1.43 3.61
C ALA A 310 -23.87 2.83 3.01
N MET A 311 -24.98 3.52 3.32
CA MET A 311 -25.37 4.77 2.62
C MET A 311 -24.81 6.07 3.24
N ALA A 312 -24.07 6.03 4.35
CA ALA A 312 -23.56 7.24 5.01
C ALA A 312 -22.12 7.63 4.61
N ALA A 313 -21.48 6.87 3.71
CA ALA A 313 -20.06 7.06 3.35
C ALA A 313 -19.83 7.74 1.98
N GLU A 314 -20.87 8.02 1.19
CA GLU A 314 -20.69 8.46 -0.21
C GLU A 314 -20.50 9.97 -0.44
N ASP A 315 -20.79 10.85 0.52
CA ASP A 315 -20.87 12.30 0.23
C ASP A 315 -19.61 13.15 0.51
N ALA A 316 -18.41 12.56 0.49
CA ALA A 316 -17.17 13.30 0.77
C ALA A 316 -16.05 13.16 -0.28
N PHE A 317 -16.35 12.81 -1.53
CA PHE A 317 -15.32 12.68 -2.57
C PHE A 317 -15.42 13.79 -3.63
N SER A 318 -14.70 14.90 -3.40
CA SER A 318 -14.57 15.97 -4.39
C SER A 318 -13.66 15.54 -5.56
N PRO A 319 -14.09 15.66 -6.83
CA PRO A 319 -13.31 15.24 -8.01
C PRO A 319 -11.94 15.91 -8.16
N ARG A 320 -11.74 17.09 -7.55
CA ARG A 320 -10.45 17.81 -7.55
C ARG A 320 -9.41 17.20 -6.61
N ALA A 321 -9.84 16.46 -5.58
CA ALA A 321 -8.93 15.73 -4.70
C ALA A 321 -8.38 14.45 -5.37
N ALA A 322 -9.18 13.83 -6.24
CA ALA A 322 -8.80 12.62 -6.98
C ALA A 322 -7.67 12.87 -8.00
N ALA A 323 -7.75 13.95 -8.79
CA ALA A 323 -6.70 14.31 -9.76
C ALA A 323 -5.37 14.69 -9.09
N ALA A 324 -5.43 15.21 -7.86
CA ALA A 324 -4.27 15.48 -7.04
C ALA A 324 -3.67 14.19 -6.42
N CYS A 325 -4.47 13.13 -6.25
CA CYS A 325 -4.04 11.81 -5.80
C CYS A 325 -3.38 10.98 -6.92
N GLU A 326 -3.82 11.15 -8.17
CA GLU A 326 -3.40 10.38 -9.35
C GLU A 326 -1.89 10.46 -9.66
N GLY A 327 -1.22 11.59 -9.37
CA GLY A 327 0.23 11.69 -9.49
C GLY A 327 0.98 11.05 -8.32
N ARG A 328 0.39 10.96 -7.12
CA ARG A 328 1.10 10.74 -5.86
C ARG A 328 1.21 9.30 -5.39
N MET A 329 0.31 8.42 -5.84
CA MET A 329 0.37 7.01 -5.43
C MET A 329 1.58 6.27 -6.05
N TRP A 330 1.98 6.65 -7.27
CA TRP A 330 3.25 6.24 -7.91
C TRP A 330 4.48 6.92 -7.32
N PHE A 331 4.30 7.94 -6.49
CA PHE A 331 5.35 8.76 -5.92
C PHE A 331 5.61 8.46 -4.43
N SER A 332 4.82 7.61 -3.77
CA SER A 332 5.10 7.21 -2.38
C SER A 332 6.36 6.34 -2.22
N GLU A 333 6.84 5.76 -3.31
CA GLU A 333 8.09 4.98 -3.35
C GLU A 333 9.27 5.83 -3.89
N GLY A 334 9.04 7.10 -4.29
CA GLY A 334 10.03 7.91 -5.02
C GLY A 334 9.95 9.43 -4.88
N LEU A 335 9.35 9.97 -3.82
CA LEU A 335 9.30 11.42 -3.57
C LEU A 335 9.54 11.75 -2.10
N TYR A 336 10.81 11.63 -1.72
CA TYR A 336 11.39 12.57 -0.77
C TYR A 336 12.46 13.36 -1.53
N TYR A 337 12.04 14.48 -2.10
CA TYR A 337 12.89 15.67 -2.00
C TYR A 337 12.78 16.19 -0.58
#